data_AF-A0A3C0QNG1-F1
#
_entry.id   AF-A0A3C0QNG1-F1
#
_cell.length_a   1.000
_cell.length_b   1.000
_cell.length_c   1.000
_cell.angle_alpha   90.00
_cell.angle_beta   90.00
_cell.angle_gamma   90.00
#
_symmetry.space_group_name_H-M   'P 1'
#
loop_
_entity.id
_entity.type
_entity.pdbx_description
1 polymer ?
#
loop_
_entity_poly.entity_id
_entity_poly.type
_entity_poly.pdbx_seq_one_letter_code
_entity_poly.pdbx_strand_id
1 'polypeptide(L)'
;MHIYYLMMEAKPCSNNPESHQFGGAYVNCWVKAKNARLALQSAENFLNSEGWEFVNVEEMDLSSRDSYLNEPEFLDCYDFACQNGVGAIFHTWEIEEDVS
;
A
#
# COMPACT_ATOMS: atom_id res chain seq x y z
N MET A 1 -14.88 -7.30 -11.39
CA MET A 1 -14.00 -6.95 -10.25
C MET A 1 -13.74 -5.46 -10.36
N HIS A 2 -13.62 -4.79 -9.22
CA HIS A 2 -13.35 -3.35 -9.13
C HIS A 2 -11.92 -3.14 -8.64
N ILE A 3 -11.40 -1.94 -8.84
CA ILE A 3 -10.19 -1.49 -8.17
C ILE A 3 -10.63 -0.73 -6.92
N TYR A 4 -10.07 -1.10 -5.79
CA TYR A 4 -10.18 -0.37 -4.53
C TYR A 4 -8.86 0.34 -4.30
N TYR A 5 -8.92 1.60 -3.93
CA TYR A 5 -7.79 2.34 -3.38
C TYR A 5 -7.81 2.18 -1.87
N LEU A 6 -6.66 1.88 -1.28
CA LEU A 6 -6.45 1.84 0.17
C LEU A 6 -5.18 2.63 0.50
N MET A 7 -5.29 3.58 1.42
CA MET A 7 -4.13 4.16 2.09
C MET A 7 -3.98 3.47 3.44
N MET A 8 -2.86 2.78 3.65
CA MET A 8 -2.61 2.01 4.86
C MET A 8 -1.35 2.48 5.56
N GLU A 9 -1.39 2.54 6.88
CA GLU A 9 -0.19 2.61 7.70
C GLU A 9 0.39 1.20 7.83
N ALA A 10 1.71 1.09 7.62
CA ALA A 10 2.45 -0.15 7.79
C ALA A 10 3.81 0.11 8.43
N LYS A 11 4.38 -0.91 9.04
CA LYS A 11 5.76 -0.87 9.58
C LYS A 11 6.56 -2.07 9.09
N PRO A 12 7.87 -1.95 8.88
CA PRO A 12 8.67 -3.09 8.47
C PRO A 12 8.65 -4.16 9.58
N CYS A 13 8.53 -5.43 9.21
CA CYS A 13 8.66 -6.54 10.15
C CYS A 13 10.07 -6.55 10.75
N SER A 14 10.24 -7.05 11.98
CA SER A 14 11.55 -7.07 12.67
C SER A 14 12.64 -7.90 11.97
N ASN A 15 12.25 -8.76 11.04
CA ASN A 15 13.15 -9.54 10.19
C ASN A 15 13.34 -8.94 8.79
N ASN A 16 12.69 -7.82 8.47
CA ASN A 16 12.88 -7.09 7.24
C ASN A 16 14.23 -6.33 7.32
N PRO A 17 15.15 -6.46 6.34
CA PRO A 17 16.40 -5.70 6.32
C PRO A 17 16.20 -4.18 6.45
N GLU A 18 15.06 -3.67 5.97
CA GLU A 18 14.70 -2.26 6.02
C GLU A 18 14.25 -1.80 7.41
N SER A 19 14.00 -2.71 8.36
CA SER A 19 13.60 -2.39 9.73
C SER A 19 14.66 -1.64 10.54
N HIS A 20 15.90 -1.60 10.06
CA HIS A 20 16.95 -0.78 10.65
C HIS A 20 16.96 0.66 10.16
N GLN A 21 16.28 0.94 9.04
CA GLN A 21 16.28 2.25 8.40
C GLN A 21 14.92 2.95 8.58
N PHE A 22 13.81 2.23 8.42
CA PHE A 22 12.48 2.82 8.40
C PHE A 22 11.68 2.54 9.67
N GLY A 23 11.04 3.58 10.19
CA GLY A 23 10.09 3.49 11.31
C GLY A 23 8.69 3.07 10.86
N GLY A 24 8.34 3.33 9.60
CA GLY A 24 7.08 2.95 9.00
C GLY A 24 6.86 3.54 7.60
N ALA A 25 5.67 3.34 7.06
CA ALA A 25 5.25 3.85 5.77
C ALA A 25 3.74 4.08 5.70
N TYR A 26 3.34 5.07 4.89
CA TYR A 26 2.01 5.11 4.31
C TYR A 26 2.08 4.43 2.94
N VAL A 27 1.25 3.41 2.77
CA VAL A 27 1.23 2.58 1.56
C VAL A 27 -0.07 2.82 0.83
N ASN A 28 0.05 3.39 -0.37
CA ASN A 28 -1.06 3.55 -1.29
C ASN A 28 -1.18 2.28 -2.13
N CYS A 29 -2.25 1.52 -1.92
CA CYS A 29 -2.52 0.26 -2.60
C CYS A 29 -3.72 0.38 -3.53
N TRP A 30 -3.54 -0.06 -4.77
CA TRP A 30 -4.62 -0.34 -5.70
C TRP A 30 -4.85 -1.83 -5.79
N VAL A 31 -6.06 -2.27 -5.47
CA VAL A 31 -6.38 -3.69 -5.30
C VAL A 31 -7.59 -4.10 -6.13
N LYS A 32 -7.37 -5.06 -7.03
CA LYS A 32 -8.43 -5.68 -7.83
C LYS A 32 -9.16 -6.74 -7.01
N ALA A 33 -10.39 -6.41 -6.60
CA ALA A 33 -11.19 -7.30 -5.75
C ALA A 33 -12.67 -7.35 -6.16
N LYS A 34 -13.41 -8.32 -5.58
CA LYS A 34 -14.87 -8.42 -5.76
C LYS A 34 -15.64 -7.50 -4.81
N ASN A 35 -15.08 -7.20 -3.63
CA ASN A 35 -15.66 -6.34 -2.62
C ASN A 35 -14.54 -5.77 -1.72
N ALA A 36 -14.88 -4.74 -0.94
CA ALA A 36 -13.96 -4.04 -0.04
C ALA A 36 -13.26 -4.97 0.96
N ARG A 37 -13.98 -5.93 1.56
CA ARG A 37 -13.39 -6.90 2.51
C ARG A 37 -12.26 -7.70 1.88
N LEU A 38 -12.47 -8.21 0.67
CA LEU A 38 -11.45 -8.94 -0.07
C LEU A 38 -10.32 -8.04 -0.55
N ALA A 39 -10.59 -6.75 -0.80
CA ALA A 39 -9.55 -5.79 -1.15
C ALA A 39 -8.59 -5.58 0.03
N LEU A 40 -9.12 -5.31 1.22
CA LEU A 40 -8.31 -5.17 2.44
C LEU A 40 -7.50 -6.43 2.72
N GLN A 41 -8.14 -7.60 2.69
CA GLN A 41 -7.44 -8.87 2.91
C GLN A 41 -6.30 -9.10 1.90
N SER A 42 -6.51 -8.75 0.63
CA SER A 42 -5.47 -8.84 -0.40
C SER A 42 -4.34 -7.83 -0.17
N ALA A 43 -4.65 -6.62 0.30
CA ALA A 43 -3.67 -5.59 0.61
C ALA A 43 -2.80 -5.98 1.82
N GLU A 44 -3.42 -6.49 2.89
CA GLU A 44 -2.73 -7.02 4.08
C GLU A 44 -1.80 -8.19 3.72
N ASN A 45 -2.28 -9.13 2.90
CA ASN A 45 -1.46 -10.26 2.46
C ASN A 45 -0.26 -9.79 1.63
N PHE A 46 -0.45 -8.78 0.77
CA PHE A 46 0.62 -8.18 -0.02
C PHE A 46 1.67 -7.51 0.88
N LEU A 47 1.27 -6.68 1.84
CA LEU A 47 2.20 -6.07 2.79
C LEU A 47 3.04 -7.13 3.51
N ASN A 48 2.37 -8.17 4.03
CA ASN A 48 3.05 -9.26 4.71
C ASN A 48 4.06 -9.99 3.80
N SER A 49 3.74 -10.19 2.51
CA SER A 49 4.68 -10.82 1.58
C SER A 49 5.89 -9.95 1.25
N GLU A 50 5.74 -8.62 1.31
CA GLU A 50 6.84 -7.66 1.17
C GLU A 50 7.61 -7.45 2.48
N GLY A 51 7.25 -8.15 3.57
CA GLY A 51 7.91 -8.01 4.86
C GLY A 51 7.47 -6.78 5.65
N TRP A 52 6.26 -6.29 5.42
CA TRP A 52 5.63 -5.18 6.14
C TRP A 52 4.40 -5.65 6.92
N GLU A 53 4.27 -5.19 8.16
CA GLU A 53 3.13 -5.45 9.03
C GLU A 53 2.11 -4.31 8.87
N PHE A 54 0.86 -4.67 8.59
CA PHE A 54 -0.26 -3.74 8.58
C PHE A 54 -0.51 -3.16 9.98
N VAL A 55 -0.71 -1.84 10.06
CA VAL A 55 -1.03 -1.13 11.31
C VAL A 55 -2.48 -0.62 11.27
N ASN A 56 -2.84 0.19 10.27
CA ASN A 56 -4.16 0.80 10.17
C ASN A 56 -4.57 1.10 8.72
N VAL A 57 -5.88 1.21 8.46
CA VAL A 57 -6.42 1.78 7.22
C VAL A 57 -6.74 3.25 7.48
N GLU A 58 -6.09 4.15 6.75
CA GLU A 58 -6.38 5.60 6.79
C GLU A 58 -7.53 5.95 5.85
N GLU A 59 -7.54 5.36 4.66
CA GLU A 59 -8.55 5.62 3.64
C GLU A 59 -8.85 4.35 2.83
N MET A 60 -10.11 4.18 2.43
CA MET A 60 -10.50 3.14 1.47
C MET A 60 -11.66 3.64 0.61
N ASP A 61 -11.50 3.59 -0.70
CA ASP A 61 -12.55 3.96 -1.65
C ASP A 61 -12.56 3.06 -2.90
N LEU A 62 -13.68 3.06 -3.61
CA LEU A 62 -13.76 2.56 -4.98
C LEU A 62 -13.02 3.51 -5.91
N SER A 63 -12.11 2.95 -6.69
CA SER A 63 -11.25 3.74 -7.54
C SER A 63 -11.55 3.55 -9.02
N SER A 64 -11.31 4.60 -9.80
CA SER A 64 -11.45 4.60 -11.24
C SER A 64 -10.17 5.13 -11.89
N ARG A 65 -9.87 4.65 -13.10
CA ARG A 65 -8.68 5.07 -13.85
C ARG A 65 -8.64 6.58 -14.07
N ASP A 66 -9.80 7.21 -14.30
CA ASP A 66 -9.92 8.63 -14.62
C ASP A 66 -9.45 9.54 -13.47
N SER A 67 -9.49 9.03 -12.23
CA SER A 67 -9.01 9.74 -11.03
C SER A 67 -7.51 10.04 -11.08
N TYR A 68 -6.72 9.32 -11.88
CA TYR A 68 -5.25 9.39 -11.87
C TYR A 68 -4.64 9.91 -13.18
N LEU A 69 -5.44 10.41 -14.13
CA LEU A 69 -4.92 10.84 -15.44
C LEU A 69 -3.85 11.94 -15.38
N ASN A 70 -3.84 12.73 -14.30
CA ASN A 70 -2.85 13.80 -14.06
C ASN A 70 -1.73 13.38 -13.08
N GLU A 71 -1.72 12.12 -12.62
CA GLU A 71 -0.78 11.57 -11.65
C GLU A 71 -0.16 10.29 -12.23
N PRO A 72 0.86 10.41 -13.11
CA PRO A 72 1.36 9.28 -13.90
C PRO A 72 1.80 8.07 -13.07
N GLU A 73 2.44 8.30 -11.92
CA GLU A 73 2.88 7.22 -11.03
C GLU A 73 1.69 6.43 -10.46
N PHE A 74 0.63 7.13 -10.07
CA PHE A 74 -0.58 6.50 -9.52
C PHE A 74 -1.36 5.80 -10.63
N LEU A 75 -1.37 6.37 -11.83
CA LEU A 75 -1.97 5.76 -13.02
C LEU A 75 -1.27 4.45 -13.40
N ASP A 76 0.07 4.46 -13.42
CA ASP A 76 0.87 3.27 -13.71
C ASP A 76 0.61 2.17 -12.67
N CYS A 77 0.51 2.56 -11.39
CA CYS A 77 0.22 1.63 -10.31
C CYS A 77 -1.21 1.06 -10.38
N TYR A 78 -2.20 1.90 -10.71
CA TYR A 78 -3.58 1.48 -10.99
C TYR A 78 -3.65 0.50 -12.17
N ASP A 79 -2.99 0.82 -13.28
CA ASP A 79 -2.97 -0.03 -14.48
C ASP A 79 -2.24 -1.36 -14.20
N PHE A 80 -1.18 -1.34 -13.39
CA PHE A 80 -0.52 -2.55 -12.89
C PHE A 80 -1.47 -3.41 -12.06
N ALA A 81 -2.19 -2.82 -11.10
CA ALA A 81 -3.17 -3.52 -10.27
C ALA A 81 -4.30 -4.15 -11.10
N CYS A 82 -4.73 -3.48 -12.18
CA CYS A 82 -5.73 -4.02 -13.10
C CYS A 82 -5.28 -5.34 -13.75
N GLN A 83 -3.99 -5.50 -14.00
CA GLN A 83 -3.40 -6.67 -14.66
C GLN A 83 -2.95 -7.73 -13.66
N ASN A 84 -2.28 -7.32 -12.58
CA ASN A 84 -1.54 -8.22 -11.67
C ASN A 84 -2.24 -8.44 -10.32
N GLY A 85 -3.29 -7.67 -10.01
CA GLY A 85 -4.10 -7.83 -8.81
C GLY A 85 -3.85 -6.78 -7.74
N VAL A 86 -2.58 -6.49 -7.42
CA VAL A 86 -2.19 -5.46 -6.45
C VAL A 86 -1.08 -4.61 -7.05
N GLY A 87 -1.19 -3.30 -6.95
CA GLY A 87 -0.10 -2.35 -7.14
C GLY A 87 0.02 -1.48 -5.89
N ALA A 88 1.24 -1.16 -5.46
CA ALA A 88 1.46 -0.36 -4.27
C ALA A 88 2.61 0.64 -4.44
N ILE A 89 2.51 1.77 -3.75
CA ILE A 89 3.58 2.76 -3.59
C ILE A 89 3.83 2.94 -2.09
N PHE A 90 5.08 2.81 -1.66
CA PHE A 90 5.49 2.95 -0.27
C PHE A 90 6.08 4.35 -0.04
N HIS A 91 5.43 5.13 0.82
CA HIS A 91 5.94 6.41 1.29
C HIS A 91 6.52 6.20 2.69
N THR A 92 7.80 5.82 2.75
CA THR A 92 8.50 5.46 3.99
C THR A 92 8.99 6.69 4.76
N TRP A 93 9.13 6.55 6.08
CA TRP A 93 9.87 7.48 6.92
C TRP A 93 10.94 6.75 7.73
N GLU A 94 12.06 7.43 7.96
CA GLU A 94 13.18 6.87 8.71
C GLU A 94 12.85 6.76 10.21
N ILE A 95 13.58 5.89 10.91
CA ILE A 95 13.53 5.86 12.37
C ILE A 95 14.05 7.20 12.88
N GLU A 96 13.31 7.87 13.76
CA GLU A 96 13.81 9.07 14.43
C GLU A 96 15.08 8.71 15.23
N GLU A 97 16.22 9.26 14.83
CA GLU A 97 17.42 9.20 15.67
C GLU A 97 17.17 10.06 16.91
N ASP A 98 17.08 9.41 18.07
CA ASP A 98 17.02 10.08 19.37
C ASP A 98 18.38 10.77 19.61
N VAL A 99 18.51 12.00 19.12
CA VAL A 99 19.67 12.88 19.36
C VAL A 99 19.69 13.27 20.84
N SER A 100 20.29 12.38 21.63
CA SER A 100 20.56 12.54 23.07
C SER A 100 21.87 13.28 23.34
#